data_AF-A0A0C2V8N2-F1
#
_entry.id   AF-A0A0C2V8N2-F1
#
_cell.length_a   1.000
_cell.length_b   1.000
_cell.length_c   1.000
_cell.angle_alpha   90.00
_cell.angle_beta   90.00
_cell.angle_gamma   90.00
#
_symmetry.space_group_name_H-M   'P 1'
#
loop_
_entity.id
_entity.type
_entity.pdbx_description
1 polymer ?
#
loop_
_entity_poly.entity_id
_entity_poly.type
_entity_poly.pdbx_seq_one_letter_code
_entity_poly.pdbx_strand_id
1 'polypeptide(L)'
;MKKHFDQSPQGRFKQAGVAAGFNTFFSGIEAAIGPVPIAGATGFVVATNTPSKKPFFLGCLLIAAISLFPSIINTIAMLPPAVAYAVTFVIFTKMVRLAFYEWQKEKNQERGLTVIGVSWMTGVGLMFVP
;
A
#
# COMPACT_ATOMS: atom_id res chain seq x y z
N MET A 1 12.67 -5.90 8.68
CA MET A 1 13.31 -7.10 8.12
C MET A 1 14.58 -7.50 8.87
N LYS A 2 15.63 -6.67 8.96
CA LYS A 2 16.87 -7.03 9.69
C LYS A 2 16.63 -7.43 11.16
N LYS A 3 15.71 -6.75 11.87
CA LYS A 3 15.31 -7.08 13.25
C LYS A 3 14.43 -8.33 13.43
N HIS A 4 13.92 -8.96 12.38
CA HIS A 4 12.98 -10.10 12.49
C HIS A 4 13.40 -11.32 11.66
N PHE A 5 14.15 -11.14 10.57
CA PHE A 5 14.50 -12.21 9.62
C PHE A 5 16.00 -12.29 9.31
N ASP A 6 16.84 -11.52 10.01
CA ASP A 6 18.29 -11.43 9.81
C ASP A 6 18.74 -11.30 8.34
N GLN A 7 17.88 -10.72 7.51
CA GLN A 7 18.18 -10.41 6.12
C GLN A 7 18.67 -8.97 6.01
N SER A 8 19.84 -8.78 5.38
CA SER A 8 20.32 -7.46 4.99
C SER A 8 19.39 -6.91 3.90
N PRO A 9 18.85 -5.68 4.05
CA PRO A 9 18.09 -5.05 2.99
C PRO A 9 19.04 -4.86 1.80
N GLN A 10 18.88 -5.66 0.74
CA GLN A 10 19.54 -5.37 -0.52
C GLN A 10 18.98 -4.03 -1.01
N GLY A 11 19.85 -3.03 -1.20
CA GLY A 11 19.50 -1.66 -1.62
C GLY A 11 18.98 -1.61 -3.05
N ARG A 12 17.83 -2.24 -3.32
CA ARG A 12 17.26 -2.46 -4.65
C ARG A 12 16.21 -1.43 -5.03
N PHE A 13 16.40 -0.19 -4.60
CA PHE A 13 15.45 0.90 -4.85
C PHE A 13 15.26 1.17 -6.35
N LYS A 14 16.35 1.11 -7.14
CA LYS A 14 16.28 1.29 -8.59
C LYS A 14 15.44 0.20 -9.26
N GLN A 15 15.65 -1.06 -8.91
CA GLN A 15 14.90 -2.18 -9.47
C GLN A 15 13.42 -2.12 -9.06
N ALA A 16 13.14 -1.74 -7.80
CA ALA A 16 11.77 -1.54 -7.33
C ALA A 16 11.07 -0.40 -8.07
N GLY A 17 11.77 0.73 -8.31
CA GLY A 17 11.25 1.86 -9.07
C GLY A 17 10.95 1.50 -10.53
N VAL A 18 11.87 0.78 -11.20
CA VAL A 18 11.66 0.31 -12.58
C VAL A 18 10.48 -0.66 -12.66
N ALA A 19 10.36 -1.60 -11.73
CA ALA A 19 9.22 -2.53 -11.67
C ALA A 19 7.90 -1.81 -11.42
N ALA A 20 7.88 -0.81 -10.53
CA ALA A 20 6.70 0.02 -10.28
C ALA A 20 6.28 0.80 -11.54
N GLY A 21 7.24 1.40 -12.25
CA GLY A 21 6.98 2.10 -13.50
C GLY A 21 6.39 1.19 -14.58
N PHE A 22 6.92 -0.03 -14.73
CA PHE A 22 6.39 -1.03 -15.66
C PHE A 22 4.95 -1.42 -15.30
N ASN A 23 4.68 -1.67 -14.01
CA ASN A 23 3.33 -1.98 -13.56
C ASN A 23 2.34 -0.84 -13.85
N THR A 24 2.71 0.40 -13.55
CA THR A 24 1.85 1.58 -13.84
C THR A 24 1.61 1.74 -15.35
N PHE A 25 2.61 1.48 -16.18
CA PHE A 25 2.46 1.50 -17.64
C PHE A 25 1.42 0.48 -18.13
N PHE A 26 1.50 -0.77 -17.65
CA PHE A 26 0.51 -1.80 -17.97
C PHE A 26 -0.89 -1.46 -17.44
N SER A 27 -1.00 -0.92 -16.22
CA SER A 27 -2.29 -0.46 -15.71
C SER A 27 -2.91 0.63 -16.60
N GLY A 28 -2.10 1.55 -17.13
CA GLY A 28 -2.56 2.54 -18.10
C GLY A 28 -3.11 1.91 -19.38
N ILE A 29 -2.47 0.85 -19.90
CA ILE A 29 -2.94 0.11 -21.08
C ILE A 29 -4.29 -0.56 -20.81
N GLU A 30 -4.48 -1.12 -19.61
CA GLU A 30 -5.71 -1.81 -19.21
C GLU A 30 -6.83 -0.88 -18.71
N ALA A 31 -6.62 0.45 -18.77
CA ALA A 31 -7.48 1.45 -18.12
C ALA A 31 -7.72 1.16 -16.62
N ALA A 32 -6.76 0.49 -15.99
CA ALA A 32 -6.77 0.14 -14.58
C ALA A 32 -6.03 1.19 -13.74
N ILE A 33 -6.30 1.18 -12.43
CA ILE A 33 -5.60 2.04 -11.47
C ILE A 33 -4.19 1.51 -11.25
N GLY A 34 -3.18 2.38 -11.41
CA GLY A 34 -1.78 2.02 -11.18
C GLY A 34 -1.54 1.50 -9.76
N PRO A 35 -0.84 0.37 -9.58
CA PRO A 35 -0.67 -0.24 -8.27
C PRO A 35 0.32 0.56 -7.42
N VAL A 36 -0.08 0.84 -6.19
CA VAL A 36 0.79 1.48 -5.19
C VAL A 36 1.37 0.43 -4.24
N PRO A 37 2.63 0.59 -3.78
CA PRO A 37 3.20 -0.31 -2.78
C PRO A 37 2.37 -0.28 -1.48
N ILE A 38 1.72 -1.39 -1.16
CA ILE A 38 0.87 -1.49 0.04
C ILE A 38 1.73 -1.86 1.25
N ALA A 39 1.81 -0.97 2.24
CA ALA A 39 2.48 -1.22 3.51
C ALA A 39 1.95 -2.48 4.25
N GLY A 40 0.72 -2.89 3.95
CA GLY A 40 0.09 -4.11 4.44
C GLY A 40 0.83 -5.40 4.06
N ALA A 41 1.50 -5.47 2.91
CA ALA A 41 2.27 -6.67 2.53
C ALA A 41 3.43 -6.94 3.51
N THR A 42 4.10 -5.88 3.96
CA THR A 42 5.12 -5.96 5.01
C THR A 42 4.53 -6.45 6.33
N GLY A 43 3.31 -5.99 6.68
CA GLY A 43 2.58 -6.45 7.87
C GLY A 43 2.23 -7.93 7.82
N PHE A 44 1.79 -8.43 6.66
CA PHE A 44 1.49 -9.85 6.45
C PHE A 44 2.73 -10.73 6.63
N VAL A 45 3.87 -10.35 6.04
CA VAL A 45 5.14 -11.10 6.17
C VAL A 45 5.61 -11.14 7.63
N VAL A 46 5.47 -10.03 8.36
CA VAL A 46 5.81 -9.97 9.79
C VAL A 46 4.87 -10.83 10.63
N ALA A 47 3.56 -10.78 10.37
CA ALA A 47 2.56 -11.54 11.13
C ALA A 47 2.62 -13.05 10.89
N THR A 48 2.93 -13.47 9.66
CA THR A 48 3.00 -14.90 9.27
C THR A 48 4.39 -15.51 9.43
N ASN A 49 5.36 -14.71 9.88
CA ASN A 49 6.77 -15.09 9.98
C ASN A 49 7.34 -15.76 8.71
N THR A 50 6.80 -15.41 7.53
CA THR A 50 7.13 -16.09 6.27
C THR A 50 7.77 -15.10 5.29
N PRO A 51 9.11 -15.04 5.20
CA PRO A 51 9.81 -14.09 4.32
C PRO A 51 9.84 -14.55 2.85
N SER A 52 9.31 -15.73 2.55
CA SER A 52 9.25 -16.28 1.20
C SER A 52 8.35 -15.44 0.29
N LYS A 53 8.75 -15.29 -0.97
CA LYS A 53 7.93 -14.64 -2.01
C LYS A 53 6.83 -15.56 -2.56
N LYS A 54 6.89 -16.87 -2.28
CA LYS A 54 5.95 -17.86 -2.82
C LYS A 54 4.49 -17.59 -2.43
N PRO A 55 4.15 -17.30 -1.16
CA PRO A 55 2.77 -16.99 -0.77
C PRO A 55 2.23 -15.75 -1.45
N PHE A 56 3.10 -14.73 -1.66
CA PHE A 56 2.74 -13.52 -2.39
C PHE A 56 2.38 -13.83 -3.85
N PHE A 57 3.24 -14.57 -4.55
CA PHE A 57 2.98 -14.97 -5.93
C PHE A 57 1.72 -15.83 -6.08
N LEU A 58 1.51 -16.77 -5.15
CA LEU A 58 0.30 -17.61 -5.12
C LEU A 58 -0.96 -16.77 -4.91
N GLY A 59 -0.91 -15.78 -4.01
CA GLY A 59 -2.01 -14.83 -3.81
C GLY A 59 -2.31 -14.01 -5.05
N CYS A 60 -1.28 -13.50 -5.75
CA CYS A 60 -1.45 -12.80 -7.02
C CYS A 60 -2.09 -13.68 -8.09
N LEU A 61 -1.64 -14.92 -8.23
CA LEU A 61 -2.18 -15.87 -9.22
C LEU A 61 -3.63 -16.25 -8.90
N LEU A 62 -3.96 -16.45 -7.62
CA LEU A 62 -5.33 -16.68 -7.17
C LEU A 62 -6.24 -15.50 -7.50
N ILE A 63 -5.82 -14.27 -7.19
CA ILE A 63 -6.61 -13.08 -7.50
C ILE A 63 -6.78 -12.94 -9.01
N ALA A 64 -5.71 -13.10 -9.80
CA ALA A 64 -5.79 -13.04 -11.25
C ALA A 64 -6.76 -14.08 -11.81
N ALA A 65 -6.73 -15.32 -11.29
CA ALA A 65 -7.65 -16.37 -11.70
C ALA A 65 -9.10 -16.01 -11.32
N ILE A 66 -9.36 -15.54 -10.10
CA ILE A 66 -10.70 -15.16 -9.64
C ILE A 66 -11.26 -14.00 -10.47
N SER A 67 -10.43 -13.03 -10.85
CA SER A 67 -10.83 -11.88 -11.67
C SER A 67 -11.34 -12.25 -13.07
N LEU A 68 -11.01 -13.45 -13.58
CA LEU A 68 -11.52 -13.95 -14.86
C LEU A 68 -12.97 -14.45 -14.78
N PHE A 69 -13.56 -14.55 -13.58
CA PHE A 69 -14.91 -15.06 -13.37
C PHE A 69 -15.84 -13.96 -12.85
N PRO A 70 -16.62 -13.29 -13.74
CA PRO A 70 -17.50 -12.19 -13.36
C PRO A 70 -18.51 -12.54 -12.27
N SER A 71 -18.99 -13.80 -12.23
CA SER A 71 -19.94 -14.26 -11.21
C SER A 71 -19.40 -14.11 -9.80
N ILE A 72 -18.11 -14.43 -9.58
CA ILE A 72 -17.49 -14.33 -8.25
C ILE A 72 -17.34 -12.86 -7.86
N ILE A 73 -16.86 -12.03 -8.79
CA ILE A 73 -16.68 -10.60 -8.57
C ILE A 73 -18.02 -9.92 -8.27
N ASN A 74 -19.09 -10.28 -8.98
CA ASN A 74 -20.42 -9.71 -8.75
C ASN A 74 -20.95 -10.07 -7.35
N THR A 75 -20.75 -11.31 -6.89
CA THR A 75 -21.13 -11.70 -5.53
C THR A 75 -20.38 -10.90 -4.47
N ILE A 76 -19.08 -10.66 -4.67
CA ILE A 76 -18.29 -9.83 -3.74
C ILE A 76 -18.74 -8.36 -3.80
N ALA A 77 -19.11 -7.86 -4.98
CA ALA A 77 -19.58 -6.48 -5.17
C ALA A 77 -20.95 -6.21 -4.51
N MET A 78 -21.71 -7.24 -4.14
CA MET A 78 -22.96 -7.11 -3.38
C MET A 78 -22.73 -6.75 -1.90
N LEU A 79 -21.48 -6.72 -1.42
CA LEU A 79 -21.17 -6.28 -0.07
C LEU A 79 -21.71 -4.85 0.17
N PRO A 80 -22.37 -4.60 1.31
CA PRO A 80 -22.86 -3.26 1.63
C PRO A 80 -21.72 -2.22 1.60
N PRO A 81 -21.96 -1.00 1.10
CA PRO A 81 -20.94 0.05 1.04
C PRO A 81 -20.25 0.32 2.40
N ALA A 82 -20.99 0.17 3.50
CA ALA A 82 -20.48 0.30 4.86
C ALA A 82 -19.29 -0.63 5.17
N VAL A 83 -19.29 -1.85 4.63
CA VAL A 83 -18.18 -2.82 4.81
C VAL A 83 -16.93 -2.31 4.09
N ALA A 84 -17.08 -1.84 2.86
CA ALA A 84 -15.98 -1.28 2.09
C ALA A 84 -15.36 -0.05 2.79
N TYR A 85 -16.20 0.84 3.33
CA TYR A 85 -15.74 2.00 4.09
C TYR A 85 -14.99 1.62 5.37
N ALA A 86 -15.48 0.64 6.14
CA ALA A 86 -14.81 0.19 7.35
C ALA A 86 -13.41 -0.38 7.06
N VAL A 87 -13.28 -1.21 6.02
CA VAL A 87 -11.98 -1.77 5.61
C VAL A 87 -11.05 -0.67 5.11
N THR A 88 -11.56 0.25 4.28
CA THR A 88 -10.79 1.37 3.73
C THR A 88 -10.29 2.30 4.84
N PHE A 89 -11.13 2.57 5.85
CA PHE A 89 -10.75 3.35 7.03
C PHE A 89 -9.53 2.75 7.73
N VAL A 90 -9.54 1.44 7.99
CA VAL A 90 -8.40 0.75 8.63
C VAL A 90 -7.12 0.86 7.79
N ILE A 91 -7.23 0.76 6.46
CA ILE A 91 -6.08 0.92 5.55
C ILE A 91 -5.50 2.32 5.67
N PHE A 92 -6.34 3.37 5.61
CA PHE A 92 -5.88 4.74 5.73
C PHE A 92 -5.30 5.06 7.12
N THR A 93 -5.91 4.55 8.21
CA THR A 93 -5.34 4.68 9.56
C THR A 93 -3.92 4.08 9.62
N LYS A 94 -3.70 2.92 8.99
CA LYS A 94 -2.37 2.30 8.93
C LYS A 94 -1.36 3.13 8.12
N MET A 95 -1.80 3.80 7.06
CA MET A 95 -0.94 4.70 6.28
C MET A 95 -0.51 5.93 7.10
N VAL A 96 -1.44 6.56 7.84
CA VAL A 96 -1.13 7.65 8.77
C VAL A 96 -0.15 7.19 9.85
N ARG A 97 -0.36 6.01 10.42
CA ARG A 97 0.57 5.39 11.38
C ARG A 97 1.97 5.20 10.80
N LEU A 98 2.07 4.72 9.55
CA LEU A 98 3.35 4.57 8.87
C LEU A 98 4.06 5.93 8.68
N ALA A 99 3.31 6.98 8.32
CA ALA A 99 3.87 8.32 8.18
C ALA A 99 4.51 8.81 9.50
N PHE A 100 3.86 8.58 10.65
CA PHE A 100 4.46 8.90 11.95
C PHE A 100 5.70 8.07 12.28
N TYR A 101 5.73 6.79 11.91
CA TYR A 101 6.96 5.99 12.07
C TYR A 101 8.11 6.47 11.19
N GLU A 102 7.84 7.00 10.00
CA GLU A 102 8.88 7.60 9.17
C GLU A 102 9.34 8.94 9.76
N TRP A 103 8.43 9.76 10.28
CA TRP A 103 8.80 11.02 10.96
C TRP A 103 9.72 10.79 12.17
N GLN A 104 9.53 9.71 12.93
CA GLN A 104 10.44 9.37 14.05
C GLN A 104 11.90 9.10 13.62
N LYS A 105 12.15 8.86 12.32
CA LYS A 105 13.51 8.68 11.79
C LYS A 105 14.15 9.99 11.32
N GLU A 106 13.39 11.07 11.28
CA GLU A 106 13.87 12.38 10.84
C GLU A 106 14.83 12.98 11.88
N LYS A 107 15.94 13.58 11.43
CA LYS A 107 16.93 14.18 12.33
C LYS A 107 16.42 15.48 12.94
N ASN A 108 15.65 16.25 12.17
CA ASN A 108 15.06 17.51 12.63
C ASN A 108 13.55 17.35 12.85
N GLN A 109 13.17 17.00 14.08
CA GLN A 109 11.79 16.71 14.46
C GLN A 109 10.88 17.93 14.32
N GLU A 110 11.34 19.12 14.72
CA GLU A 110 10.55 20.36 14.63
C GLU A 110 10.20 20.73 13.19
N ARG A 111 11.20 20.70 12.30
CA ARG A 111 10.97 20.92 10.87
C ARG A 111 9.99 19.89 10.30
N GLY A 112 10.14 18.63 10.72
CA GLY A 112 9.24 17.54 10.33
C GLY A 112 7.78 17.83 10.70
N LEU A 113 7.53 18.29 11.94
CA LEU A 113 6.19 18.65 12.39
C LEU A 113 5.61 19.82 11.61
N THR A 114 6.41 20.85 11.33
CA THR A 114 5.96 21.98 10.50
C THR A 114 5.55 21.52 9.10
N VAL A 115 6.36 20.68 8.46
CA VAL A 115 6.07 20.16 7.11
C VAL A 115 4.81 19.29 7.13
N ILE A 116 4.64 18.42 8.12
CA ILE A 116 3.44 17.58 8.27
C ILE A 116 2.20 18.46 8.44
N GLY A 117 2.24 19.44 9.35
CA GLY A 117 1.11 20.33 9.62
C GLY A 117 0.68 21.12 8.38
N VAL A 118 1.63 21.76 7.70
CA VAL A 118 1.35 22.51 6.47
C VAL A 118 0.81 21.59 5.37
N SER A 119 1.48 20.47 5.12
CA SER A 119 1.09 19.53 4.05
C SER A 119 -0.30 18.93 4.28
N TRP A 120 -0.64 18.62 5.53
CA TRP A 120 -1.95 18.07 5.88
C TRP A 120 -3.04 19.12 5.74
N MET A 121 -2.85 20.33 6.28
CA MET A 121 -3.82 21.41 6.16
C MET A 121 -4.03 21.86 4.72
N THR A 122 -2.97 21.96 3.92
CA THR A 122 -3.08 22.26 2.49
C THR A 122 -3.81 21.15 1.74
N GLY A 123 -3.44 19.88 1.97
CA GLY A 123 -4.09 18.75 1.29
C GLY A 123 -5.57 18.61 1.63
N VAL A 124 -5.93 18.70 2.91
CA VAL A 124 -7.34 18.67 3.35
C VAL A 124 -8.09 19.90 2.86
N GLY A 125 -7.50 21.09 2.93
CA GLY A 125 -8.11 22.33 2.44
C GLY A 125 -8.42 22.26 0.94
N LEU A 126 -7.49 21.71 0.13
CA LEU A 126 -7.69 21.53 -1.31
C LEU A 126 -8.83 20.57 -1.66
N MET A 127 -9.15 19.60 -0.80
CA MET A 127 -10.30 18.70 -1.02
C MET A 127 -11.66 19.43 -0.99
N PHE A 128 -11.71 20.65 -0.43
CA PHE A 128 -12.91 21.50 -0.41
C PHE A 128 -12.93 22.55 -1.53
N VAL A 129 -11.90 22.60 -2.38
CA VAL A 129 -11.89 23.47 -3.56
C VAL A 129 -12.66 22.76 -4.69
N PRO A 130 -13.74 23.36 -5.22
CA PRO A 130 -14.61 22.75 -6.23
C PRO A 130 -13.95 22.62 -7.60
#